data_AF-A0A9D2I7N6-F1
#
_entry.id   AF-A0A9D2I7N6-F1
#
_cell.length_a   1.000
_cell.length_b   1.000
_cell.length_c   1.000
_cell.angle_alpha   90.00
_cell.angle_beta   90.00
_cell.angle_gamma   90.00
#
_symmetry.space_group_name_H-M   'P 1'
#
loop_
_entity.id
_entity.type
_entity.pdbx_description
1 polymer ?
#
loop_
_entity_poly.entity_id
_entity_poly.type
_entity_poly.pdbx_seq_one_letter_code
_entity_poly.pdbx_strand_id
1 'polypeptide(L)' 'MTLLDRDRMNMEKGFEEGREEGRMEGREEGISALVLSLRELGISELEVCRQVQKRFHLTEDVARRYLKEDCG' A
#
# COMPACT_ATOMS: atom_id res chain seq x y z
N MET A 1 9.52 32.92 -18.33
CA MET A 1 9.18 32.10 -17.14
C MET A 1 9.57 32.90 -15.92
N THR A 2 8.60 33.44 -15.20
CA THR A 2 8.86 34.27 -14.02
C THR A 2 9.17 33.37 -12.82
N LEU A 3 9.82 33.92 -11.78
CA LEU A 3 10.08 33.20 -10.52
C LEU A 3 8.79 32.63 -9.90
N LEU A 4 7.67 33.36 -10.02
CA LEU A 4 6.35 32.97 -9.52
C LEU A 4 5.78 31.73 -10.20
N ASP A 5 6.07 31.52 -11.48
CA ASP A 5 5.62 30.32 -12.21
C ASP A 5 6.35 29.05 -11.73
N ARG A 6 7.61 29.20 -11.27
CA ARG A 6 8.43 28.09 -10.78
C ARG A 6 8.01 27.64 -9.39
N ASP A 7 7.69 28.58 -8.51
CA ASP A 7 7.19 28.29 -7.16
C ASP A 7 5.79 27.65 -7.19
N ARG A 8 4.91 28.09 -8.11
CA ARG A 8 3.59 27.47 -8.31
C ARG A 8 3.73 26.00 -8.76
N MET A 9 4.60 25.72 -9.73
CA MET A 9 4.86 24.36 -10.19
C MET A 9 5.45 23.46 -9.10
N ASN A 10 6.32 24.00 -8.24
CA ASN A 10 6.89 23.23 -7.12
C ASN A 10 5.83 22.89 -6.06
N MET A 11 4.90 23.81 -5.74
CA MET A 11 3.78 23.51 -4.85
C MET A 11 2.82 22.48 -5.45
N GLU A 12 2.48 22.62 -6.73
CA GLU A 12 1.59 21.68 -7.43
C GLU A 12 2.18 20.27 -7.43
N LYS A 13 3.48 20.13 -7.73
CA LYS A 13 4.19 18.84 -7.67
C LYS A 13 4.20 18.26 -6.26
N GLY A 14 4.57 19.05 -5.25
CA GLY A 14 4.60 18.55 -3.87
C GLY A 14 3.23 18.11 -3.34
N PHE A 15 2.14 18.74 -3.81
CA PHE A 15 0.78 18.35 -3.45
C PHE A 15 0.33 17.08 -4.18
N GLU A 16 0.73 16.93 -5.44
CA GLU A 16 0.42 15.75 -6.25
C GLU A 16 1.20 14.53 -5.74
N GLU A 17 2.50 14.68 -5.46
CA GLU A 17 3.36 13.66 -4.85
C GLU A 17 2.82 13.24 -3.48
N GLY A 18 2.55 14.18 -2.56
CA GLY A 18 2.04 13.84 -1.23
C GLY A 18 0.67 13.15 -1.24
N ARG A 19 -0.17 13.44 -2.25
CA ARG A 19 -1.47 12.77 -2.42
C ARG A 19 -1.34 11.37 -3.01
N GLU A 20 -0.36 11.16 -3.88
CA GLU A 20 -0.09 9.86 -4.48
C GLU A 20 0.58 8.92 -3.49
N GLU A 21 1.54 9.44 -2.71
CA GLU A 21 2.25 8.75 -1.63
C GLU A 21 1.28 8.32 -0.52
N GLY A 22 0.43 9.23 -0.02
CA GLY A 22 -0.57 8.87 0.99
C GLY A 22 -1.62 7.84 0.52
N ARG A 23 -1.89 7.76 -0.79
CA ARG A 23 -2.75 6.69 -1.35
C ARG A 23 -2.02 5.36 -1.45
N MET A 24 -0.72 5.36 -1.74
CA MET A 24 0.09 4.14 -1.74
C MET A 24 0.26 3.62 -0.31
N GLU A 25 0.71 4.47 0.62
CA GLU A 25 0.90 4.10 2.03
C GLU A 25 -0.38 3.56 2.66
N GLY A 26 -1.52 4.25 2.49
CA GLY A 26 -2.79 3.77 3.07
C GLY A 26 -3.26 2.43 2.49
N ARG A 27 -2.85 2.11 1.24
CA ARG A 27 -3.15 0.81 0.63
C ARG A 27 -2.23 -0.27 1.16
N GLU A 28 -0.94 0.01 1.29
CA GLU A 28 0.04 -0.90 1.87
C GLU A 28 -0.24 -1.18 3.34
N GLU A 29 -0.44 -0.14 4.15
CA GLU A 29 -0.82 -0.27 5.56
C GLU A 29 -2.11 -1.09 5.73
N GLY A 30 -3.11 -0.88 4.86
CA GLY A 30 -4.35 -1.65 4.90
C GLY A 30 -4.16 -3.13 4.61
N ILE A 31 -3.26 -3.48 3.67
CA ILE A 31 -2.92 -4.87 3.36
C ILE A 31 -2.13 -5.48 4.51
N SER A 32 -1.11 -4.78 5.01
CA SER A 32 -0.28 -5.22 6.13
C SER A 32 -1.10 -5.41 7.40
N ALA A 33 -1.99 -4.48 7.76
CA ALA A 33 -2.87 -4.62 8.92
C ALA A 33 -3.81 -5.83 8.82
N LEU A 34 -4.34 -6.10 7.62
CA LEU A 34 -5.16 -7.28 7.37
C LEU A 34 -4.34 -8.57 7.51
N VAL A 35 -3.15 -8.62 6.92
CA VAL A 35 -2.22 -9.75 7.04
C VAL A 35 -1.86 -10.02 8.50
N LEU A 36 -1.52 -8.97 9.25
CA LEU A 36 -1.11 -9.05 10.66
C LEU A 36 -2.26 -9.57 11.53
N SER A 37 -3.46 -9.01 11.36
CA SER A 37 -4.68 -9.46 12.05
C SER A 37 -4.99 -10.94 11.79
N LEU A 38 -4.81 -11.39 10.54
CA LEU A 38 -5.06 -12.79 10.17
C LEU A 38 -3.98 -13.73 10.71
N ARG A 39 -2.71 -13.29 10.76
CA ARG A 39 -1.62 -14.02 11.44
C ARG A 39 -1.86 -14.14 12.94
N GLU A 40 -2.28 -13.08 13.61
CA GLU A 40 -2.62 -13.10 15.04
C GLU A 40 -3.77 -14.06 15.36
N LEU A 41 -4.73 -14.20 14.45
CA LEU A 41 -5.83 -15.17 14.54
C LEU A 41 -5.37 -16.62 14.31
N GLY A 42 -4.10 -16.86 13.99
CA GLY A 42 -3.56 -18.20 13.70
C GLY A 42 -4.03 -18.76 12.35
N ILE A 43 -4.47 -17.90 11.44
CA ILE A 43 -4.97 -18.30 10.12
C ILE A 43 -3.78 -18.60 9.20
N SER A 44 -3.86 -19.71 8.45
CA SER A 44 -2.80 -20.11 7.51
C SER A 44 -2.61 -19.08 6.40
N GLU A 45 -1.36 -18.91 5.96
CA GLU A 45 -0.97 -17.92 4.92
C GLU A 45 -1.76 -18.06 3.61
N LEU A 46 -2.19 -19.28 3.26
CA LEU A 46 -3.08 -19.57 2.13
C LEU A 46 -4.43 -18.84 2.24
N GLU A 47 -5.02 -18.86 3.43
CA GLU A 47 -6.32 -18.26 3.68
C GLU A 47 -6.19 -16.73 3.81
N VAL A 48 -5.04 -16.25 4.32
CA VAL A 48 -4.67 -14.83 4.30
C VAL A 48 -4.58 -14.30 2.87
N CYS A 49 -3.86 -15.01 2.00
CA CYS A 49 -3.82 -14.69 0.57
C CYS A 49 -5.23 -14.61 -0.04
N ARG A 50 -6.12 -15.55 0.30
CA ARG A 50 -7.49 -15.58 -0.20
C ARG A 50 -8.31 -14.36 0.25
N GLN A 51 -8.18 -13.97 1.52
CA GLN A 51 -8.86 -12.79 2.07
C GLN A 51 -8.34 -11.49 1.46
N VAL A 52 -7.02 -11.34 1.32
CA VAL A 52 -6.38 -10.17 0.71
C VAL A 52 -6.79 -10.04 -0.76
N GLN A 53 -6.75 -11.14 -1.53
CA GLN A 53 -7.24 -11.14 -2.92
C GLN A 53 -8.71 -10.70 -3.01
N LYS A 54 -9.57 -11.20 -2.11
CA LYS A 54 -11.00 -10.90 -2.13
C LYS A 54 -11.31 -9.45 -1.70
N ARG A 55 -10.56 -8.89 -0.75
CA ARG A 55 -10.75 -7.53 -0.23
C ARG A 55 -10.13 -6.45 -1.11
N PHE A 56 -8.95 -6.71 -1.66
CA PHE A 56 -8.18 -5.71 -2.41
C PHE A 56 -8.16 -5.95 -3.92
N HIS A 57 -8.82 -7.01 -4.41
CA HIS A 57 -8.81 -7.43 -5.82
C HIS A 57 -7.39 -7.58 -6.38
N LEU A 58 -6.45 -8.01 -5.53
CA LEU A 58 -5.06 -8.23 -5.89
C LEU A 58 -4.85 -9.65 -6.38
N THR A 59 -3.79 -9.87 -7.15
CA THR A 59 -3.35 -11.21 -7.56
C THR A 59 -2.67 -11.94 -6.41
N GLU A 60 -2.69 -13.28 -6.48
CA GLU A 60 -2.09 -14.14 -5.46
C GLU A 60 -0.59 -13.88 -5.28
N ASP A 61 0.14 -13.59 -6.38
CA ASP A 61 1.55 -13.20 -6.33
C ASP A 61 1.79 -11.93 -5.51
N VAL A 62 0.96 -10.91 -5.69
CA VAL A 62 1.09 -9.65 -4.94
C VAL A 62 0.81 -9.90 -3.46
N ALA A 63 -0.27 -10.62 -3.14
CA ALA A 63 -0.58 -10.97 -1.75
C ALA A 63 0.52 -11.82 -1.09
N ARG A 64 1.17 -12.73 -1.84
CA ARG A 64 2.32 -13.50 -1.35
C ARG A 64 3.57 -12.67 -1.14
N ARG A 65 3.78 -11.59 -1.91
CA ARG A 65 4.93 -10.69 -1.69
C ARG A 65 4.81 -9.99 -0.34
N TYR A 66 3.65 -9.43 -0.02
CA TYR A 66 3.39 -8.82 1.29
C TYR A 66 3.60 -9.80 2.46
N LEU A 67 3.24 -11.08 2.30
CA LEU A 67 3.47 -12.10 3.33
C LEU A 67 4.94 -12.52 3.49
N LYS A 68 5.72 -12.44 2.41
CA LYS A 68 7.15 -12.81 2.37
C LYS A 68 8.07 -11.68 2.84
N GLU A 69 7.64 -10.43 2.77
CA GLU A 69 8.46 -9.27 3.16
C GLU A 69 8.62 -9.13 4.70
N ASP A 70 7.82 -9.82 5.51
CA ASP A 70 7.99 -9.89 6.98
C ASP A 70 9.01 -10.96 7.45
N CYS A 71 9.86 -11.49 6.56
CA CYS A 71 10.94 -12.42 6.93
C CYS A 71 12.31 -11.83 6.60
N GLY A 72 12.63 -10.71 7.26
CA GLY A 72 13.95 -10.08 7.32
C GLY A 72 14.35 -9.82 8.76
#